data_AF-A0A1S3JEK2-F1
#
_entry.id   AF-A0A1S3JEK2-F1
#
_cell.length_a   1.000
_cell.length_b   1.000
_cell.length_c   1.000
_cell.angle_alpha   90.00
_cell.angle_beta   90.00
_cell.angle_gamma   90.00
#
_symmetry.space_group_name_H-M   'P 1'
#
loop_
_entity.id
_entity.type
_entity.pdbx_description
1 polymer ?
#
loop_
_entity_poly.entity_id
_entity_poly.type
_entity_poly.pdbx_seq_one_letter_code
_entity_poly.pdbx_strand_id
1 'polypeptide(L)'
;MATQQKSAYSAYLPTFFDKFGGGYPPRPVFHDWPTCFQTYQDVCLEMPEKLYTLNSSEKFREWMTEELDRVDLFKVDVAITSLIDGECIHVLAGYLACLSYLAHAYRWGTVPTTSLERERSTLEFPDCLWDPFKKVNDYFGLPYRGNHFSLMACNAIYDENGSPVGMKFKWNYEPAKANQEKNFKLLMAKAECEAPHVLSSLGEYLDLLQTFTTADYRNDVEQQMIEKVNLAKGHLVAVLRQVNTNMHDSFISRKVFAPHIQGMIAWGLDSDIGSSASENLIFQVLNVFCDMEGASEMSRFGKRTRENIPENSRVLLNKFEESTKGYIFPTEKLAQAKADLITVYYAFLLGHARKVPDYIAECPMTASGFLKKDLVSKFRRQMKARCNEVLSARKKAQGRSSDNNNNDNGIEENKAWSWIAGAGWERKEEEVRTKRVPNQ
;
A
#
# COMPACT_ATOMS: atom_id res chain seq x y z
N MET A 1 7.24 2.05 40.92
CA MET A 1 6.57 1.90 39.61
C MET A 1 7.25 0.74 38.89
N ALA A 2 6.54 -0.34 38.60
CA ALA A 2 7.10 -1.43 37.81
C ALA A 2 7.30 -0.93 36.36
N THR A 3 8.50 -1.04 35.82
CA THR A 3 8.77 -0.75 34.41
C THR A 3 7.95 -1.69 33.54
N GLN A 4 7.06 -1.14 32.71
CA GLN A 4 6.28 -1.91 31.75
C GLN A 4 7.24 -2.62 30.80
N GLN A 5 7.15 -3.95 30.74
CA GLN A 5 7.95 -4.76 29.84
C GLN A 5 7.45 -4.53 28.41
N LYS A 6 8.38 -4.22 27.49
CA LYS A 6 8.07 -4.02 26.09
C LYS A 6 8.15 -5.34 25.31
N SER A 7 7.23 -5.52 24.38
CA SER A 7 7.30 -6.54 23.33
C SER A 7 8.52 -6.32 22.43
N ALA A 8 9.03 -7.38 21.80
CA ALA A 8 10.17 -7.26 20.88
C ALA A 8 9.87 -6.31 19.71
N TYR A 9 8.62 -6.28 19.26
CA TYR A 9 8.11 -5.34 18.28
C TYR A 9 8.12 -3.89 18.79
N SER A 10 7.47 -3.60 19.92
CA SER A 10 7.41 -2.23 20.47
C SER A 10 8.79 -1.69 20.82
N ALA A 11 9.67 -2.56 21.35
CA ALA A 11 11.06 -2.21 21.65
C ALA A 11 11.86 -1.82 20.40
N TYR A 12 11.51 -2.34 19.22
CA TYR A 12 12.19 -2.06 17.96
C TYR A 12 11.60 -0.89 17.18
N LEU A 13 10.38 -0.44 17.47
CA LEU A 13 9.73 0.68 16.76
C LEU A 13 10.58 1.96 16.71
N PRO A 14 11.25 2.41 17.80
CA PRO A 14 12.13 3.58 17.73
C PRO A 14 13.27 3.37 16.73
N THR A 15 13.97 2.23 16.79
CA THR A 15 15.03 1.88 15.83
C THR A 15 14.50 1.84 14.39
N PHE A 16 13.30 1.31 14.18
CA PHE A 16 12.67 1.33 12.86
C PHE A 16 12.48 2.76 12.35
N PHE A 17 11.93 3.66 13.16
CA PHE A 17 11.74 5.06 12.75
C PHE A 17 13.06 5.79 12.54
N ASP A 18 14.06 5.56 13.39
CA ASP A 18 15.41 6.13 13.25
C ASP A 18 16.04 5.71 11.91
N LYS A 19 15.87 4.45 11.52
CA LYS A 19 16.31 3.94 10.21
C LYS A 19 15.59 4.56 9.00
N PHE A 20 14.55 5.37 9.22
CA PHE A 20 13.88 6.18 8.20
C PHE A 20 14.00 7.70 8.43
N GLY A 21 14.94 8.13 9.27
CA GLY A 21 15.18 9.56 9.55
C GLY A 21 14.23 10.13 10.60
N GLY A 22 13.86 9.32 11.59
CA GLY A 22 13.00 9.71 12.72
C GLY A 22 11.49 9.56 12.45
N GLY A 23 11.09 9.03 11.29
CA GLY A 23 9.68 8.80 10.96
C GLY A 23 9.50 7.93 9.71
N TYR A 24 8.31 7.36 9.55
CA TYR A 24 7.95 6.54 8.39
C TYR A 24 6.66 7.07 7.72
N PRO A 25 6.53 7.03 6.39
CA PRO A 25 7.62 6.86 5.43
C PRO A 25 8.69 7.95 5.58
N PRO A 26 9.91 7.76 5.06
CA PRO A 26 10.91 8.81 5.07
C PRO A 26 10.37 10.01 4.28
N ARG A 27 10.70 11.21 4.73
CA ARG A 27 10.32 12.46 4.03
C ARG A 27 11.38 12.78 2.98
N PRO A 28 11.15 12.51 1.69
CA PRO A 28 12.15 12.76 0.66
C PRO A 28 12.36 14.26 0.49
N VAL A 29 13.61 14.64 0.20
CA VAL A 29 14.00 16.01 -0.16
C VAL A 29 14.39 16.02 -1.63
N PHE A 30 13.95 17.05 -2.36
CA PHE A 30 14.18 17.20 -3.80
C PHE A 30 14.98 18.47 -4.15
N HIS A 31 15.69 19.02 -3.16
CA HIS A 31 16.62 20.15 -3.27
C HIS A 31 17.94 19.78 -2.57
N ASP A 32 18.97 20.60 -2.74
CA ASP A 32 20.29 20.42 -2.10
C ASP A 32 20.92 19.04 -2.35
N TRP A 33 20.63 18.45 -3.52
CA TRP A 33 21.27 17.21 -3.94
C TRP A 33 22.74 17.48 -4.30
N PRO A 34 23.63 16.50 -4.13
CA PRO A 34 24.96 16.54 -4.73
C PRO A 34 24.86 16.92 -6.21
N THR A 35 25.70 17.84 -6.67
CA THR A 35 25.61 18.40 -8.04
C THR A 35 25.65 17.30 -9.13
N CYS A 36 26.34 16.19 -8.88
CA CYS A 36 26.38 15.04 -9.80
C CYS A 36 25.02 14.34 -9.98
N PHE A 37 24.03 14.57 -9.09
CA PHE A 37 22.68 14.03 -9.24
C PHE A 37 21.77 14.93 -10.08
N GLN A 38 22.18 16.18 -10.37
CA GLN A 38 21.33 17.15 -11.03
C GLN A 38 20.88 16.67 -12.41
N THR A 39 21.77 16.04 -13.19
CA THR A 39 21.44 15.47 -14.51
C THR A 39 20.27 14.48 -14.43
N TYR A 40 20.24 13.59 -13.44
CA TYR A 40 19.10 12.66 -13.29
C TYR A 40 17.80 13.41 -12.99
N GLN A 41 17.86 14.43 -12.14
CA GLN A 41 16.68 15.21 -11.80
C GLN A 41 16.13 15.95 -13.02
N ASP A 42 17.00 16.58 -13.80
CA ASP A 42 16.64 17.32 -15.01
C ASP A 42 16.02 16.37 -16.06
N VAL A 43 16.69 15.24 -16.33
CA VAL A 43 16.18 14.20 -17.24
C VAL A 43 14.83 13.67 -16.77
N CYS A 44 14.66 13.43 -15.46
CA CYS A 44 13.40 12.93 -14.92
C CYS A 44 12.26 13.96 -14.98
N LEU A 45 12.57 15.26 -14.97
CA LEU A 45 11.60 16.35 -15.13
C LEU A 45 11.21 16.56 -16.60
N GLU A 46 12.15 16.38 -17.54
CA GLU A 46 11.89 16.47 -18.99
C GLU A 46 11.23 15.19 -19.55
N MET A 47 11.49 14.04 -18.92
CA MET A 47 11.02 12.72 -19.32
C MET A 47 9.55 12.63 -19.76
N PRO A 48 8.55 13.22 -19.06
CA PRO A 48 7.16 13.13 -19.49
C PRO A 48 6.94 13.66 -20.91
N GLU A 49 7.55 14.80 -21.22
CA GLU A 49 7.45 15.42 -22.56
C GLU A 49 8.09 14.53 -23.62
N LYS A 50 9.23 13.90 -23.32
CA LYS A 50 9.92 13.00 -24.26
C LYS A 50 9.17 11.71 -24.49
N LEU A 51 8.59 11.11 -23.44
CA LEU A 51 7.69 9.95 -23.56
C LEU A 51 6.52 10.27 -24.50
N TYR A 52 6.00 11.50 -24.43
CA TYR A 52 4.89 11.96 -25.26
C TYR A 52 5.29 12.29 -26.70
N THR A 53 6.39 13.03 -26.89
CA THR A 53 6.80 13.56 -28.20
C THR A 53 7.54 12.54 -29.05
N LEU A 54 8.43 11.74 -28.46
CA LEU A 54 9.17 10.70 -29.19
C LEU A 54 8.26 9.51 -29.53
N ASN A 55 7.39 9.13 -28.59
CA ASN A 55 6.39 8.07 -28.71
C ASN A 55 6.94 6.78 -29.38
N SER A 56 8.18 6.43 -29.05
CA SER A 56 8.92 5.28 -29.57
C SER A 56 9.87 4.83 -28.48
N SER A 57 9.80 3.55 -28.10
CA SER A 57 10.63 3.02 -27.03
C SER A 57 12.12 3.04 -27.37
N GLU A 58 12.47 2.84 -28.64
CA GLU A 58 13.85 2.94 -29.14
C GLU A 58 14.38 4.37 -29.02
N LYS A 59 13.70 5.35 -29.65
CA LYS A 59 14.12 6.75 -29.62
C LYS A 59 14.17 7.32 -28.21
N PHE A 60 13.23 6.92 -27.34
CA PHE A 60 13.21 7.35 -25.96
C PHE A 60 14.42 6.82 -25.17
N ARG A 61 14.79 5.55 -25.38
CA ARG A 61 15.97 4.96 -24.76
C ARG A 61 17.26 5.61 -25.29
N GLU A 62 17.36 5.83 -26.60
CA GLU A 62 18.47 6.58 -27.20
C GLU A 62 18.64 7.95 -26.54
N TRP A 63 17.57 8.74 -26.47
CA TRP A 63 17.57 10.05 -25.82
C TRP A 63 18.00 9.96 -24.34
N MET A 64 17.43 9.04 -23.57
CA MET A 64 17.75 8.92 -22.15
C MET A 64 19.21 8.50 -21.94
N THR A 65 19.73 7.58 -22.76
CA THR A 65 21.14 7.16 -22.70
C THR A 65 22.04 8.35 -23.03
N GLU A 66 21.78 9.09 -24.11
CA GLU A 66 22.58 10.26 -24.49
C GLU A 66 22.61 11.36 -23.43
N GLU A 67 21.49 11.61 -22.75
CA GLU A 67 21.44 12.60 -21.66
C GLU A 67 22.17 12.11 -20.40
N LEU A 68 22.07 10.81 -20.08
CA LEU A 68 22.70 10.22 -18.90
C LEU A 68 24.19 9.86 -19.12
N ASP A 69 24.67 9.76 -20.35
CA ASP A 69 26.09 9.53 -20.68
C ASP A 69 27.00 10.66 -20.19
N ARG A 70 26.43 11.84 -19.92
CA ARG A 70 27.16 12.99 -19.34
C ARG A 70 27.41 12.86 -17.85
N VAL A 71 26.85 11.84 -17.20
CA VAL A 71 26.98 11.62 -15.77
C VAL A 71 28.37 11.06 -15.44
N ASP A 72 29.04 11.72 -14.48
CA ASP A 72 30.25 11.20 -13.85
C ASP A 72 29.88 10.12 -12.82
N LEU A 73 29.86 8.86 -13.26
CA LEU A 73 29.50 7.71 -12.42
C LEU A 73 30.37 7.58 -11.17
N PHE A 74 31.65 7.94 -11.24
CA PHE A 74 32.53 7.91 -10.07
C PHE A 74 32.08 8.91 -9.01
N LYS A 75 31.76 10.15 -9.40
CA LYS A 75 31.22 11.14 -8.47
C LYS A 75 29.87 10.74 -7.91
N VAL A 76 29.01 10.12 -8.72
CA VAL A 76 27.71 9.59 -8.27
C VAL A 76 27.92 8.50 -7.23
N ASP A 77 28.82 7.55 -7.48
CA ASP A 77 29.13 6.47 -6.54
C ASP A 77 29.61 7.02 -5.19
N VAL A 78 30.56 7.94 -5.21
CA VAL A 78 31.10 8.62 -4.01
C VAL A 78 30.01 9.40 -3.28
N ALA A 79 29.14 10.10 -4.00
CA ALA A 79 28.03 10.84 -3.40
C ALA A 79 27.01 9.90 -2.74
N ILE A 80 26.65 8.78 -3.38
CA ILE A 80 25.74 7.79 -2.77
C ILE A 80 26.36 7.22 -1.49
N THR A 81 27.63 6.80 -1.53
CA THR A 81 28.34 6.31 -0.33
C THR A 81 28.34 7.36 0.77
N SER A 82 28.64 8.62 0.44
CA SER A 82 28.71 9.70 1.42
C SER A 82 27.34 9.98 2.07
N LEU A 83 26.25 9.88 1.31
CA LEU A 83 24.88 10.02 1.85
C LEU A 83 24.47 8.82 2.71
N ILE A 84 24.91 7.61 2.36
CA ILE A 84 24.70 6.40 3.17
C ILE A 84 25.43 6.53 4.51
N ASP A 85 26.72 6.87 4.47
CA ASP A 85 27.58 7.00 5.66
C ASP A 85 27.15 8.18 6.55
N GLY A 86 26.65 9.26 5.94
CA GLY A 86 26.12 10.43 6.63
C GLY A 86 24.65 10.30 7.06
N GLU A 87 24.05 9.11 6.92
CA GLU A 87 22.63 8.82 7.26
C GLU A 87 21.62 9.82 6.66
N CYS A 88 21.92 10.35 5.46
CA CYS A 88 21.11 11.35 4.76
C CYS A 88 19.92 10.74 4.01
N ILE A 89 19.12 9.94 4.71
CA ILE A 89 18.05 9.12 4.13
C ILE A 89 17.00 9.93 3.35
N HIS A 90 16.72 11.16 3.75
CA HIS A 90 15.78 12.04 3.06
C HIS A 90 16.22 12.36 1.62
N VAL A 91 17.51 12.58 1.41
CA VAL A 91 18.08 12.81 0.07
C VAL A 91 18.11 11.49 -0.71
N LEU A 92 18.54 10.39 -0.07
CA LEU A 92 18.56 9.07 -0.71
C LEU A 92 17.16 8.60 -1.13
N ALA A 93 16.12 8.86 -0.34
CA ALA A 93 14.74 8.55 -0.69
C ALA A 93 14.29 9.33 -1.93
N GLY A 94 14.54 10.65 -1.97
CA GLY A 94 14.22 11.47 -3.14
C GLY A 94 14.96 11.00 -4.41
N TYR A 95 16.24 10.62 -4.26
CA TYR A 95 17.05 10.09 -5.36
C TYR A 95 16.60 8.70 -5.80
N LEU A 96 16.22 7.81 -4.87
CA LEU A 96 15.61 6.51 -5.17
C LEU A 96 14.33 6.67 -6.00
N ALA A 97 13.49 7.64 -5.66
CA ALA A 97 12.30 7.93 -6.46
C ALA A 97 12.66 8.39 -7.88
N CYS A 98 13.64 9.28 -8.03
CA CYS A 98 14.10 9.73 -9.34
C CYS A 98 14.59 8.57 -10.21
N LEU A 99 15.51 7.75 -9.68
CA LEU A 99 16.05 6.59 -10.39
C LEU A 99 14.96 5.55 -10.70
N SER A 100 14.00 5.33 -9.80
CA SER A 100 12.86 4.43 -10.04
C SER A 100 11.99 4.90 -11.20
N TYR A 101 11.74 6.20 -11.33
CA TYR A 101 10.95 6.75 -12.43
C TYR A 101 11.67 6.64 -13.76
N LEU A 102 12.98 6.95 -13.78
CA LEU A 102 13.83 6.80 -14.95
C LEU A 102 13.93 5.34 -15.39
N ALA A 103 14.17 4.41 -14.46
CA ALA A 103 14.21 2.98 -14.75
C ALA A 103 12.89 2.46 -15.33
N HIS A 104 11.75 2.85 -14.76
CA HIS A 104 10.44 2.47 -15.30
C HIS A 104 10.17 3.11 -16.67
N ALA A 105 10.57 4.36 -16.88
CA ALA A 105 10.43 5.01 -18.17
C ALA A 105 11.34 4.39 -19.23
N TYR A 106 12.58 4.05 -18.91
CA TYR A 106 13.49 3.34 -19.81
C TYR A 106 12.96 1.94 -20.15
N ARG A 107 12.43 1.23 -19.14
CA ARG A 107 11.78 -0.08 -19.30
C ARG A 107 10.66 -0.03 -20.34
N TRP A 108 9.74 0.92 -20.19
CA TRP A 108 8.53 0.98 -21.01
C TRP A 108 8.74 1.74 -22.31
N GLY A 109 9.50 2.83 -22.29
CA GLY A 109 9.83 3.69 -23.42
C GLY A 109 8.66 4.51 -23.99
N THR A 110 7.42 4.21 -23.60
CA THR A 110 6.21 4.92 -24.05
C THR A 110 5.16 4.99 -22.95
N VAL A 111 4.30 6.02 -23.01
CA VAL A 111 3.08 6.13 -22.18
C VAL A 111 1.91 6.44 -23.12
N PRO A 112 0.95 5.53 -23.34
CA PRO A 112 0.78 4.25 -22.64
C PRO A 112 1.80 3.18 -23.08
N THR A 113 1.93 2.12 -22.28
CA THR A 113 2.80 0.98 -22.60
C THR A 113 2.28 0.22 -23.82
N THR A 114 3.15 -0.19 -24.74
CA THR A 114 2.77 -0.97 -25.94
C THR A 114 2.68 -2.48 -25.66
N SER A 115 1.99 -3.24 -26.51
CA SER A 115 1.99 -4.72 -26.41
C SER A 115 3.38 -5.31 -26.59
N LEU A 116 4.16 -4.80 -27.54
CA LEU A 116 5.54 -5.24 -27.77
C LEU A 116 6.39 -5.12 -26.51
N GLU A 117 6.34 -3.96 -25.84
CA GLU A 117 7.13 -3.75 -24.62
C GLU A 117 6.58 -4.56 -23.44
N ARG A 118 5.29 -4.89 -23.40
CA ARG A 118 4.71 -5.80 -22.39
C ARG A 118 5.18 -7.25 -22.52
N GLU A 119 5.46 -7.69 -23.74
CA GLU A 119 5.94 -9.06 -24.02
C GLU A 119 7.46 -9.21 -23.85
N ARG A 120 8.19 -8.10 -23.74
CA ARG A 120 9.64 -8.08 -23.51
C ARG A 120 9.97 -8.64 -22.13
N SER A 121 10.77 -9.70 -22.07
CA SER A 121 11.28 -10.31 -20.83
C SER A 121 12.72 -9.90 -20.47
N THR A 122 13.45 -9.25 -21.37
CA THR A 122 14.83 -8.81 -21.11
C THR A 122 15.08 -7.43 -21.69
N LEU A 123 15.86 -6.62 -20.98
CA LEU A 123 16.28 -5.30 -21.41
C LEU A 123 17.61 -4.95 -20.76
N GLU A 124 18.55 -4.48 -21.56
CA GLU A 124 19.81 -3.94 -21.08
C GLU A 124 19.62 -2.46 -20.73
N PHE A 125 19.94 -2.12 -19.48
CA PHE A 125 19.94 -0.74 -19.00
C PHE A 125 21.36 -0.18 -19.10
N PRO A 126 21.52 1.12 -19.42
CA PRO A 126 22.85 1.73 -19.44
C PRO A 126 23.39 1.84 -18.00
N ASP A 127 24.69 1.64 -17.83
CA ASP A 127 25.36 1.63 -16.52
C ASP A 127 25.12 2.94 -15.75
N CYS A 128 25.07 4.07 -16.48
CA CYS A 128 24.77 5.39 -15.93
C CYS A 128 23.40 5.46 -15.23
N LEU A 129 22.43 4.62 -15.59
CA LEU A 129 21.16 4.49 -14.88
C LEU A 129 21.17 3.33 -13.89
N TRP A 130 21.73 2.20 -14.29
CA TRP A 130 21.53 0.93 -13.62
C TRP A 130 22.39 0.76 -12.37
N ASP A 131 23.65 1.19 -12.39
CA ASP A 131 24.57 1.03 -11.26
C ASP A 131 24.16 1.88 -10.05
N PRO A 132 23.84 3.18 -10.20
CA PRO A 132 23.29 3.99 -9.11
C PRO A 132 21.98 3.41 -8.59
N PHE A 133 21.11 2.93 -9.49
CA PHE A 133 19.81 2.37 -9.11
C PHE A 133 19.96 1.11 -8.28
N LYS A 134 20.85 0.18 -8.66
CA LYS A 134 21.16 -1.01 -7.85
C LYS A 134 21.71 -0.62 -6.49
N LYS A 135 22.73 0.24 -6.45
CA LYS A 135 23.38 0.65 -5.20
C LYS A 135 22.40 1.26 -4.19
N VAL A 136 21.49 2.12 -4.65
CA VAL A 136 20.48 2.72 -3.77
C VAL A 136 19.42 1.68 -3.36
N ASN A 137 18.99 0.77 -4.25
CA ASN A 137 18.07 -0.31 -3.86
C ASN A 137 18.71 -1.27 -2.85
N ASP A 138 20.00 -1.60 -3.00
CA ASP A 138 20.75 -2.44 -2.06
C ASP A 138 20.73 -1.84 -0.65
N TYR A 139 20.94 -0.51 -0.53
CA TYR A 139 20.87 0.18 0.76
C TYR A 139 19.50 0.02 1.46
N PHE A 140 18.40 0.04 0.71
CA PHE A 140 17.05 -0.18 1.26
C PHE A 140 16.65 -1.66 1.32
N GLY A 141 17.47 -2.57 0.79
CA GLY A 141 17.17 -4.00 0.62
C GLY A 141 15.98 -4.27 -0.31
N LEU A 142 15.87 -3.49 -1.39
CA LEU A 142 14.79 -3.55 -2.37
C LEU A 142 15.21 -4.32 -3.62
N PRO A 143 14.27 -4.93 -4.36
CA PRO A 143 14.57 -5.53 -5.67
C PRO A 143 14.94 -4.42 -6.67
N TYR A 144 15.65 -4.78 -7.75
CA TYR A 144 16.11 -3.85 -8.78
C TYR A 144 15.00 -3.43 -9.75
N ARG A 145 13.94 -2.84 -9.19
CA ARG A 145 12.77 -2.27 -9.88
C ARG A 145 12.06 -1.30 -8.96
N GLY A 146 11.23 -0.42 -9.53
CA GLY A 146 10.32 0.38 -8.72
C GLY A 146 9.30 -0.49 -7.99
N ASN A 147 9.06 -0.15 -6.73
CA ASN A 147 8.06 -0.77 -5.85
C ASN A 147 7.17 0.32 -5.24
N HIS A 148 6.20 -0.06 -4.42
CA HIS A 148 5.28 0.90 -3.80
C HIS A 148 6.03 1.96 -2.99
N PHE A 149 7.05 1.56 -2.24
CA PHE A 149 7.84 2.46 -1.42
C PHE A 149 8.60 3.50 -2.26
N SER A 150 9.27 3.08 -3.33
CA SER A 150 10.04 4.01 -4.18
C SER A 150 9.18 4.87 -5.10
N LEU A 151 8.10 4.31 -5.67
CA LEU A 151 7.25 5.02 -6.65
C LEU A 151 6.20 5.94 -6.01
N MET A 152 5.76 5.61 -4.79
CA MET A 152 4.72 6.34 -4.06
C MET A 152 5.33 7.15 -2.91
N ALA A 153 5.80 6.48 -1.85
CA ALA A 153 6.23 7.15 -0.63
C ALA A 153 7.44 8.08 -0.85
N CYS A 154 8.48 7.58 -1.52
CA CYS A 154 9.70 8.34 -1.79
C CYS A 154 9.52 9.45 -2.85
N ASN A 155 8.40 9.47 -3.58
CA ASN A 155 8.11 10.49 -4.58
C ASN A 155 7.20 11.61 -4.05
N ALA A 156 6.68 11.49 -2.83
CA ALA A 156 5.72 12.43 -2.27
C ALA A 156 6.39 13.73 -1.81
N ILE A 157 5.72 14.87 -2.03
CA ILE A 157 6.11 16.17 -1.49
C ILE A 157 5.28 16.42 -0.23
N TYR A 158 5.96 16.79 0.86
CA TYR A 158 5.37 16.97 2.17
C TYR A 158 5.25 18.45 2.54
N ASP A 159 4.19 18.80 3.26
CA ASP A 159 4.08 20.10 3.92
C ASP A 159 4.81 20.12 5.28
N GLU A 160 4.79 21.26 5.95
CA GLU A 160 5.42 21.47 7.27
C GLU A 160 4.86 20.53 8.35
N ASN A 161 3.62 20.07 8.19
CA ASN A 161 2.97 19.12 9.11
C ASN A 161 3.34 17.66 8.81
N GLY A 162 4.15 17.40 7.78
CA GLY A 162 4.49 16.06 7.35
C GLY A 162 3.34 15.35 6.65
N SER A 163 2.37 16.08 6.11
CA SER A 163 1.32 15.52 5.26
C SER A 163 1.74 15.56 3.79
N PRO A 164 1.53 14.48 3.01
CA PRO A 164 1.83 14.51 1.59
C PRO A 164 0.78 15.38 0.86
N VAL A 165 1.27 16.38 0.12
CA VAL A 165 0.48 17.39 -0.60
C VAL A 165 0.70 17.35 -2.12
N GLY A 166 1.73 16.65 -2.58
CA GLY A 166 2.06 16.54 -4.00
C GLY A 166 2.93 15.34 -4.32
N MET A 167 3.30 15.23 -5.60
CA MET A 167 4.22 14.23 -6.12
C MET A 167 5.27 14.95 -6.96
N LYS A 168 6.55 14.61 -6.83
CA LYS A 168 7.63 15.28 -7.56
C LYS A 168 7.67 14.84 -9.03
N PHE A 169 7.74 13.54 -9.26
CA PHE A 169 7.87 12.96 -10.59
C PHE A 169 6.56 12.37 -11.10
N LYS A 170 6.40 12.37 -12.42
CA LYS A 170 5.25 11.85 -13.17
C LYS A 170 5.75 11.24 -14.48
N TRP A 171 4.95 10.40 -15.13
CA TRP A 171 5.25 9.91 -16.49
C TRP A 171 4.39 10.57 -17.56
N ASN A 172 3.17 11.02 -17.21
CA ASN A 172 2.26 11.63 -18.17
C ASN A 172 2.57 13.12 -18.40
N TYR A 173 2.70 13.52 -19.67
CA TYR A 173 2.86 14.91 -20.07
C TYR A 173 1.53 15.68 -20.03
N GLU A 174 0.49 15.13 -20.68
CA GLU A 174 -0.81 15.78 -20.83
C GLU A 174 -1.41 16.15 -19.45
N PRO A 175 -1.79 17.43 -19.22
CA PRO A 175 -2.19 17.90 -17.88
C PRO A 175 -3.31 17.08 -17.23
N ALA A 176 -4.32 16.68 -17.99
CA ALA A 176 -5.44 15.89 -17.48
C ALA A 176 -5.02 14.49 -17.00
N LYS A 177 -4.10 13.82 -17.71
CA LYS A 177 -3.58 12.49 -17.35
C LYS A 177 -2.56 12.60 -16.21
N ALA A 178 -1.67 13.60 -16.28
CA ALA A 178 -0.71 13.93 -15.23
C ALA A 178 -1.40 14.20 -13.88
N ASN A 179 -2.52 14.93 -13.89
CA ASN A 179 -3.27 15.21 -12.66
C ASN A 179 -3.89 13.94 -12.06
N GLN A 180 -4.43 13.03 -12.89
CA GLN A 180 -4.97 11.75 -12.42
C GLN A 180 -3.88 10.81 -11.90
N GLU A 181 -2.72 10.79 -12.54
CA GLU A 181 -1.52 10.08 -12.05
C GLU A 181 -1.09 10.61 -10.69
N LYS A 182 -0.94 11.93 -10.55
CA LYS A 182 -0.65 12.59 -9.27
C LYS A 182 -1.68 12.22 -8.21
N ASN A 183 -2.97 12.29 -8.52
CA ASN A 183 -4.05 11.98 -7.59
C ASN A 183 -3.99 10.54 -7.07
N PHE A 184 -3.77 9.58 -7.97
CA PHE A 184 -3.63 8.17 -7.59
C PHE A 184 -2.41 7.95 -6.69
N LYS A 185 -1.25 8.50 -7.07
CA LYS A 185 -0.02 8.33 -6.30
C LYS A 185 -0.08 9.03 -4.93
N LEU A 186 -0.70 10.21 -4.87
CA LEU A 186 -0.93 10.94 -3.64
C LEU A 186 -1.87 10.18 -2.69
N LEU A 187 -2.91 9.53 -3.23
CA LEU A 187 -3.78 8.65 -2.44
C LEU A 187 -2.96 7.49 -1.81
N MET A 188 -2.05 6.88 -2.57
CA MET A 188 -1.20 5.81 -2.06
C MET A 188 -0.19 6.32 -1.00
N ALA A 189 0.45 7.46 -1.24
CA ALA A 189 1.36 8.08 -0.27
C ALA A 189 0.65 8.47 1.05
N LYS A 190 -0.60 8.97 0.96
CA LYS A 190 -1.42 9.25 2.15
C LYS A 190 -1.73 7.97 2.93
N ALA A 191 -2.00 6.86 2.25
CA ALA A 191 -2.22 5.58 2.92
C ALA A 191 -0.96 5.08 3.66
N GLU A 192 0.25 5.27 3.09
CA GLU A 192 1.50 4.98 3.81
C GLU A 192 1.70 5.84 5.06
N CYS A 193 1.27 7.10 5.04
CA CYS A 193 1.39 7.99 6.21
C CYS A 193 0.49 7.60 7.39
N GLU A 194 -0.48 6.69 7.19
CA GLU A 194 -1.26 6.12 8.29
C GLU A 194 -0.51 4.99 9.02
N ALA A 195 0.56 4.45 8.42
CA ALA A 195 1.29 3.32 8.99
C ALA A 195 1.86 3.60 10.39
N PRO A 196 2.55 4.73 10.69
CA PRO A 196 3.09 4.98 12.03
C PRO A 196 2.05 4.90 13.13
N HIS A 197 0.85 5.42 12.88
CA HIS A 197 -0.22 5.42 13.87
C HIS A 197 -0.74 4.01 14.17
N VAL A 198 -0.92 3.20 13.13
CA VAL A 198 -1.29 1.78 13.29
C VAL A 198 -0.17 1.00 13.96
N LEU A 199 1.07 1.18 13.51
CA LEU A 199 2.24 0.49 14.05
C LEU A 199 2.42 0.75 15.56
N SER A 200 2.36 2.01 15.97
CA SER A 200 2.47 2.41 17.39
C SER A 200 1.28 1.91 18.21
N SER A 201 0.05 2.03 17.70
CA SER A 201 -1.14 1.52 18.41
C SER A 201 -1.03 0.02 18.67
N LEU A 202 -0.61 -0.77 17.67
CA LEU A 202 -0.44 -2.21 17.84
C LEU A 202 0.76 -2.57 18.73
N GLY A 203 1.80 -1.73 18.78
CA GLY A 203 2.93 -1.92 19.69
C GLY A 203 2.53 -1.73 21.15
N GLU A 204 1.82 -0.64 21.43
CA GLU A 204 1.25 -0.36 22.76
C GLU A 204 0.27 -1.45 23.18
N TYR A 205 -0.55 -1.98 22.26
CA TYR A 205 -1.41 -3.12 22.54
C TYR A 205 -0.63 -4.33 23.06
N LEU A 206 0.49 -4.67 22.41
CA LEU A 206 1.32 -5.83 22.79
C LEU A 206 2.03 -5.63 24.12
N ASP A 207 2.44 -4.41 24.44
CA ASP A 207 3.03 -4.07 25.74
C ASP A 207 1.98 -4.13 26.85
N LEU A 208 0.76 -3.71 26.57
CA LEU A 208 -0.37 -3.82 27.51
C LEU A 208 -0.80 -5.27 27.72
N LEU A 209 -0.71 -6.13 26.70
CA LEU A 209 -1.01 -7.55 26.81
C LEU A 209 -0.12 -8.24 27.86
N GLN A 210 1.17 -7.89 27.91
CA GLN A 210 2.08 -8.41 28.94
C GLN A 210 1.67 -7.96 30.34
N THR A 211 1.32 -6.69 30.50
CA THR A 211 0.79 -6.17 31.78
C THR A 211 -0.51 -6.88 32.17
N PHE A 212 -1.41 -7.11 31.20
CA PHE A 212 -2.71 -7.75 31.42
C PHE A 212 -2.57 -9.18 31.94
N THR A 213 -1.60 -9.94 31.44
CA THR A 213 -1.38 -11.33 31.87
C THR A 213 -0.81 -11.43 33.29
N THR A 214 -0.10 -10.40 33.76
CA THR A 214 0.55 -10.38 35.08
C THR A 214 -0.20 -9.59 36.16
N ALA A 215 -1.13 -8.70 35.80
CA ALA A 215 -1.79 -7.80 36.75
C ALA A 215 -2.98 -8.44 37.48
N ASP A 216 -3.17 -8.04 38.74
CA ASP A 216 -4.31 -8.42 39.59
C ASP A 216 -5.59 -7.66 39.19
N TYR A 217 -5.47 -6.39 38.80
CA TYR A 217 -6.59 -5.54 38.34
C TYR A 217 -6.54 -5.35 36.83
N ARG A 218 -7.40 -6.08 36.12
CA ARG A 218 -7.31 -6.23 34.66
C ARG A 218 -8.23 -5.32 33.85
N ASN A 219 -9.25 -4.71 34.47
CA ASN A 219 -10.28 -3.95 33.74
C ASN A 219 -9.73 -2.70 33.05
N ASP A 220 -8.89 -1.91 33.71
CA ASP A 220 -8.35 -0.68 33.14
C ASP A 220 -7.35 -0.96 32.00
N VAL A 221 -6.57 -2.04 32.14
CA VAL A 221 -5.63 -2.50 31.09
C VAL A 221 -6.41 -3.05 29.89
N GLU A 222 -7.46 -3.84 30.12
CA GLU A 222 -8.36 -4.33 29.06
C GLU A 222 -8.95 -3.17 28.25
N GLN A 223 -9.42 -2.13 28.93
CA GLN A 223 -10.01 -0.96 28.30
C GLN A 223 -9.00 -0.21 27.43
N GLN A 224 -7.77 0.00 27.92
CA GLN A 224 -6.69 0.60 27.14
C GLN A 224 -6.33 -0.25 25.90
N MET A 225 -6.27 -1.57 26.04
CA MET A 225 -6.03 -2.47 24.91
C MET A 225 -7.13 -2.34 23.84
N ILE A 226 -8.40 -2.27 24.24
CA ILE A 226 -9.54 -2.05 23.32
C ILE A 226 -9.39 -0.72 22.60
N GLU A 227 -8.97 0.34 23.29
CA GLU A 227 -8.72 1.65 22.70
C GLU A 227 -7.63 1.59 21.63
N LYS A 228 -6.54 0.86 21.85
CA LYS A 228 -5.48 0.68 20.83
C LYS A 228 -5.97 -0.03 19.57
N VAL A 229 -6.81 -1.06 19.71
CA VAL A 229 -7.44 -1.72 18.55
C VAL A 229 -8.39 -0.76 17.82
N ASN A 230 -9.14 0.05 18.56
CA ASN A 230 -10.05 1.05 17.98
C ASN A 230 -9.31 2.19 17.27
N LEU A 231 -8.15 2.61 17.76
CA LEU A 231 -7.28 3.58 17.07
C LEU A 231 -6.82 3.01 15.72
N ALA A 232 -6.25 1.81 15.71
CA ALA A 232 -5.85 1.14 14.46
C ALA A 232 -7.01 1.00 13.48
N LYS A 233 -8.21 0.66 13.97
CA LYS A 233 -9.45 0.64 13.18
C LYS A 233 -9.79 2.01 12.59
N GLY A 234 -9.67 3.08 13.38
CA GLY A 234 -9.92 4.46 12.94
C GLY A 234 -9.05 4.88 11.76
N HIS A 235 -7.75 4.59 11.82
CA HIS A 235 -6.80 4.86 10.74
C HIS A 235 -7.13 4.05 9.47
N LEU A 236 -7.51 2.77 9.62
CA LEU A 236 -7.96 1.97 8.48
C LEU A 236 -9.25 2.52 7.84
N VAL A 237 -10.20 3.01 8.65
CA VAL A 237 -11.41 3.70 8.15
C VAL A 237 -11.02 4.96 7.38
N ALA A 238 -10.02 5.71 7.83
CA ALA A 238 -9.53 6.88 7.12
C ALA A 238 -8.99 6.51 5.72
N VAL A 239 -8.16 5.47 5.62
CA VAL A 239 -7.67 4.94 4.33
C VAL A 239 -8.84 4.54 3.42
N LEU A 240 -9.80 3.76 3.93
CA LEU A 240 -10.98 3.35 3.17
C LEU A 240 -11.79 4.54 2.65
N ARG A 241 -11.97 5.57 3.50
CA ARG A 241 -12.67 6.79 3.12
C ARG A 241 -11.96 7.49 1.98
N GLN A 242 -10.64 7.67 2.07
CA GLN A 242 -9.85 8.31 1.01
C GLN A 242 -9.96 7.55 -0.32
N VAL A 243 -9.88 6.21 -0.31
CA VAL A 243 -10.04 5.39 -1.51
C VAL A 243 -11.45 5.54 -2.10
N ASN A 244 -12.48 5.57 -1.26
CA ASN A 244 -13.85 5.71 -1.73
C ASN A 244 -14.16 7.10 -2.28
N THR A 245 -13.59 8.15 -1.68
CA THR A 245 -13.73 9.53 -2.15
C THR A 245 -12.97 9.79 -3.44
N ASN A 246 -11.83 9.13 -3.69
CA ASN A 246 -10.94 9.50 -4.79
C ASN A 246 -10.96 8.53 -5.99
N MET A 247 -11.40 7.27 -5.82
CA MET A 247 -11.44 6.28 -6.91
C MET A 247 -12.78 6.33 -7.66
N HIS A 248 -13.02 7.40 -8.41
CA HIS A 248 -14.16 7.54 -9.34
C HIS A 248 -13.76 8.32 -10.61
N ASP A 249 -14.56 8.22 -11.68
CA ASP A 249 -14.14 8.64 -13.03
C ASP A 249 -13.83 10.14 -13.18
N SER A 250 -14.42 11.01 -12.34
CA SER A 250 -14.08 12.44 -12.33
C SER A 250 -12.79 12.79 -11.57
N PHE A 251 -12.15 11.84 -10.90
CA PHE A 251 -10.89 12.06 -10.16
C PHE A 251 -9.75 11.14 -10.60
N ILE A 252 -10.04 9.85 -10.79
CA ILE A 252 -9.15 8.85 -11.39
C ILE A 252 -10.02 8.02 -12.36
N SER A 253 -9.93 8.34 -13.65
CA SER A 253 -10.71 7.67 -14.69
C SER A 253 -10.20 6.26 -14.95
N ARG A 254 -11.11 5.30 -15.08
CA ARG A 254 -10.78 3.93 -15.50
C ARG A 254 -10.04 3.89 -16.84
N LYS A 255 -10.45 4.74 -17.79
CA LYS A 255 -9.84 4.86 -19.13
C LYS A 255 -8.41 5.41 -19.11
N VAL A 256 -8.07 6.19 -18.08
CA VAL A 256 -6.73 6.74 -17.91
C VAL A 256 -5.87 5.79 -17.07
N PHE A 257 -6.44 5.26 -15.99
CA PHE A 257 -5.71 4.48 -15.00
C PHE A 257 -4.98 3.27 -15.60
N ALA A 258 -5.70 2.36 -16.26
CA ALA A 258 -5.11 1.14 -16.81
C ALA A 258 -3.93 1.41 -17.77
N PRO A 259 -4.12 2.19 -18.87
CA PRO A 259 -3.09 2.35 -19.88
C PRO A 259 -2.01 3.37 -19.51
N HIS A 260 -2.34 4.42 -18.75
CA HIS A 260 -1.43 5.56 -18.51
C HIS A 260 -0.81 5.60 -17.11
N ILE A 261 -1.37 4.87 -16.14
CA ILE A 261 -0.87 4.87 -14.75
C ILE A 261 -0.40 3.47 -14.36
N GLN A 262 -1.30 2.48 -14.35
CA GLN A 262 -1.03 1.12 -13.93
C GLN A 262 0.03 0.43 -14.79
N GLY A 263 -0.01 0.63 -16.12
CA GLY A 263 0.99 0.08 -17.04
C GLY A 263 2.41 0.53 -16.67
N MET A 264 2.59 1.81 -16.32
CA MET A 264 3.90 2.34 -15.94
C MET A 264 4.39 1.86 -14.57
N ILE A 265 3.48 1.48 -13.68
CA ILE A 265 3.79 0.93 -12.35
C ILE A 265 4.20 -0.56 -12.43
N ALA A 266 3.84 -1.25 -13.53
CA ALA A 266 4.29 -2.61 -13.78
C ALA A 266 5.80 -2.66 -14.11
N TRP A 267 6.40 -3.85 -14.01
CA TRP A 267 7.81 -4.09 -14.34
C TRP A 267 7.99 -5.11 -15.47
N GLY A 268 7.67 -6.39 -15.24
CA GLY A 268 7.47 -7.38 -16.31
C GLY A 268 8.70 -7.69 -17.17
N LEU A 269 9.92 -7.65 -16.63
CA LEU A 269 11.12 -8.20 -17.31
C LEU A 269 11.41 -9.62 -16.80
N ASP A 270 11.79 -9.73 -15.54
CA ASP A 270 12.25 -10.95 -14.88
C ASP A 270 11.17 -11.63 -14.03
N SER A 271 10.06 -10.93 -13.81
CA SER A 271 8.95 -11.36 -12.97
C SER A 271 7.66 -10.68 -13.41
N ASP A 272 6.54 -11.36 -13.22
CA ASP A 272 5.19 -10.78 -13.40
C ASP A 272 4.83 -9.78 -12.27
N ILE A 273 5.79 -9.36 -11.45
CA ILE A 273 5.57 -8.56 -10.25
C ILE A 273 5.97 -7.11 -10.51
N GLY A 274 4.97 -6.22 -10.53
CA GLY A 274 5.15 -4.77 -10.46
C GLY A 274 4.95 -4.22 -9.06
N SER A 275 4.95 -2.88 -8.92
CA SER A 275 4.57 -2.23 -7.67
C SER A 275 3.09 -2.49 -7.34
N SER A 276 2.79 -2.78 -6.07
CA SER A 276 1.45 -3.14 -5.62
C SER A 276 1.09 -2.47 -4.30
N ALA A 277 -0.17 -2.06 -4.12
CA ALA A 277 -0.66 -1.60 -2.82
C ALA A 277 -0.58 -2.67 -1.72
N SER A 278 -0.43 -3.95 -2.08
CA SER A 278 -0.17 -5.02 -1.11
C SER A 278 1.20 -4.89 -0.41
N GLU A 279 2.12 -4.13 -0.98
CA GLU A 279 3.42 -3.81 -0.40
C GLU A 279 3.30 -2.77 0.73
N ASN A 280 2.13 -2.17 0.95
CA ASN A 280 1.94 -1.20 2.01
C ASN A 280 1.95 -1.85 3.41
N LEU A 281 2.77 -1.27 4.30
CA LEU A 281 3.09 -1.86 5.59
C LEU A 281 1.86 -2.01 6.50
N ILE A 282 0.86 -1.11 6.38
CA ILE A 282 -0.39 -1.19 7.16
C ILE A 282 -1.12 -2.51 6.92
N PHE A 283 -1.19 -2.96 5.67
CA PHE A 283 -1.90 -4.19 5.31
C PHE A 283 -1.11 -5.42 5.73
N GLN A 284 0.22 -5.34 5.72
CA GLN A 284 1.09 -6.42 6.18
C GLN A 284 0.90 -6.67 7.67
N VAL A 285 0.96 -5.63 8.52
CA VAL A 285 0.76 -5.78 9.97
C VAL A 285 -0.67 -6.17 10.32
N LEU A 286 -1.67 -5.61 9.64
CA LEU A 286 -3.08 -5.97 9.89
C LEU A 286 -3.38 -7.42 9.49
N ASN A 287 -2.75 -7.95 8.44
CA ASN A 287 -2.90 -9.36 8.07
C ASN A 287 -2.38 -10.29 9.17
N VAL A 288 -1.25 -9.95 9.80
CA VAL A 288 -0.69 -10.72 10.92
C VAL A 288 -1.58 -10.57 12.17
N PHE A 289 -1.89 -9.33 12.58
CA PHE A 289 -2.64 -9.05 13.81
C PHE A 289 -4.04 -9.68 13.82
N CYS A 290 -4.70 -9.66 12.67
CA CYS A 290 -6.05 -10.19 12.51
C CYS A 290 -6.08 -11.69 12.21
N ASP A 291 -4.94 -12.38 12.11
CA ASP A 291 -4.84 -13.78 11.68
C ASP A 291 -5.54 -14.01 10.32
N MET A 292 -5.18 -13.17 9.35
CA MET A 292 -5.74 -13.21 8.00
C MET A 292 -4.72 -13.61 6.94
N GLU A 293 -3.50 -13.91 7.33
CA GLU A 293 -2.52 -14.53 6.44
C GLU A 293 -3.06 -15.85 5.90
N GLY A 294 -3.13 -15.98 4.58
CA GLY A 294 -3.65 -17.20 3.96
C GLY A 294 -5.18 -17.32 4.01
N ALA A 295 -5.90 -16.36 4.59
CA ALA A 295 -7.37 -16.32 4.53
C ALA A 295 -7.88 -16.01 3.12
N SER A 296 -7.03 -15.44 2.26
CA SER A 296 -7.34 -15.12 0.87
C SER A 296 -6.11 -15.11 -0.04
N GLU A 297 -6.31 -15.20 -1.35
CA GLU A 297 -5.21 -15.00 -2.30
C GLU A 297 -4.58 -13.60 -2.19
N MET A 298 -5.35 -12.58 -1.86
CA MET A 298 -4.83 -11.21 -1.69
C MET A 298 -3.90 -11.12 -0.46
N SER A 299 -4.26 -11.79 0.64
CA SER A 299 -3.38 -11.90 1.82
C SER A 299 -2.12 -12.73 1.51
N ARG A 300 -2.24 -13.83 0.75
CA ARG A 300 -1.08 -14.63 0.32
C ARG A 300 -0.17 -13.85 -0.61
N PHE A 301 -0.75 -13.07 -1.51
CA PHE A 301 -0.01 -12.20 -2.40
C PHE A 301 0.75 -11.14 -1.62
N GLY A 302 0.12 -10.47 -0.64
CA GLY A 302 0.81 -9.56 0.27
C GLY A 302 2.01 -10.22 0.97
N LYS A 303 1.86 -11.45 1.47
CA LYS A 303 2.98 -12.17 2.07
C LYS A 303 4.12 -12.44 1.06
N ARG A 304 3.79 -12.82 -0.18
CA ARG A 304 4.79 -13.03 -1.25
C ARG A 304 5.51 -11.72 -1.63
N THR A 305 4.83 -10.58 -1.58
CA THR A 305 5.43 -9.29 -1.96
C THR A 305 6.27 -8.63 -0.86
N ARG A 306 6.49 -9.29 0.28
CA ARG A 306 7.36 -8.75 1.35
C ARG A 306 8.81 -8.57 0.92
N GLU A 307 9.30 -9.35 -0.04
CA GLU A 307 10.63 -9.11 -0.61
C GLU A 307 10.73 -7.75 -1.34
N ASN A 308 9.60 -7.11 -1.63
CA ASN A 308 9.52 -5.82 -2.33
C ASN A 308 9.41 -4.62 -1.40
N ILE A 309 9.30 -4.82 -0.09
CA ILE A 309 9.30 -3.72 0.89
C ILE A 309 10.70 -3.55 1.49
N PRO A 310 11.03 -2.36 2.05
CA PRO A 310 12.35 -2.13 2.62
C PRO A 310 12.75 -3.17 3.67
N GLU A 311 14.03 -3.50 3.76
CA GLU A 311 14.55 -4.50 4.70
C GLU A 311 14.17 -4.19 6.15
N ASN A 312 14.30 -2.93 6.58
CA ASN A 312 13.92 -2.54 7.94
C ASN A 312 12.43 -2.74 8.22
N SER A 313 11.57 -2.60 7.21
CA SER A 313 10.14 -2.93 7.30
C SER A 313 9.91 -4.44 7.42
N ARG A 314 10.69 -5.27 6.71
CA ARG A 314 10.67 -6.73 6.88
C ARG A 314 11.12 -7.16 8.28
N VAL A 315 12.19 -6.57 8.80
CA VAL A 315 12.69 -6.85 10.16
C VAL A 315 11.63 -6.49 11.21
N LEU A 316 10.97 -5.34 11.06
CA LEU A 316 9.86 -4.95 11.93
C LEU A 316 8.70 -5.95 11.86
N LEU A 317 8.31 -6.39 10.66
CA LEU A 317 7.26 -7.39 10.47
C LEU A 317 7.62 -8.73 11.14
N ASN A 318 8.86 -9.20 11.02
CA ASN A 318 9.29 -10.43 11.69
C ASN A 318 9.17 -10.33 13.22
N LYS A 319 9.58 -9.19 13.80
CA LYS A 319 9.40 -8.95 15.25
C LYS A 319 7.93 -8.85 15.65
N PHE A 320 7.09 -8.31 14.77
CA PHE A 320 5.64 -8.28 14.97
C PHE A 320 5.05 -9.69 15.00
N GLU A 321 5.42 -10.54 14.04
CA GLU A 321 5.02 -11.95 14.01
C GLU A 321 5.47 -12.70 15.26
N GLU A 322 6.72 -12.52 15.68
CA GLU A 322 7.23 -13.10 16.94
C GLU A 322 6.41 -12.66 18.15
N SER A 323 6.07 -11.38 18.23
CA SER A 323 5.31 -10.79 19.33
C SER A 323 3.82 -11.16 19.31
N THR A 324 3.32 -11.67 18.18
CA THR A 324 1.93 -12.08 18.00
C THR A 324 1.74 -13.60 17.98
N LYS A 325 2.81 -14.38 18.25
CA LYS A 325 2.71 -15.83 18.40
C LYS A 325 1.79 -16.19 19.58
N GLY A 326 0.73 -16.95 19.30
CA GLY A 326 -0.22 -17.43 20.30
C GLY A 326 -1.53 -16.64 20.33
N TYR A 327 -2.33 -16.86 21.38
CA TYR A 327 -3.62 -16.20 21.52
C TYR A 327 -3.48 -14.85 22.21
N ILE A 328 -3.51 -13.77 21.43
CA ILE A 328 -3.26 -12.40 21.93
C ILE A 328 -4.52 -11.65 22.37
N PHE A 329 -5.72 -12.26 22.28
CA PHE A 329 -7.00 -11.61 22.63
C PHE A 329 -7.69 -12.32 23.81
N PRO A 330 -7.14 -12.27 25.04
CA PRO A 330 -7.49 -13.18 26.14
C PRO A 330 -8.92 -13.08 26.69
N THR A 331 -9.72 -12.09 26.26
CA THR A 331 -11.09 -11.87 26.75
C THR A 331 -12.08 -11.72 25.61
N GLU A 332 -13.36 -11.91 25.91
CA GLU A 332 -14.44 -11.72 24.94
C GLU A 332 -14.53 -10.28 24.43
N LYS A 333 -14.25 -9.28 25.26
CA LYS A 333 -14.25 -7.87 24.81
C LYS A 333 -13.12 -7.58 23.84
N LEU A 334 -11.93 -8.13 24.09
CA LEU A 334 -10.78 -8.00 23.18
C LEU A 334 -11.01 -8.76 21.88
N ALA A 335 -11.61 -9.96 21.95
CA ALA A 335 -12.05 -10.69 20.77
C ALA A 335 -13.09 -9.90 19.96
N GLN A 336 -14.00 -9.19 20.63
CA GLN A 336 -14.97 -8.30 19.97
C GLN A 336 -14.29 -7.10 19.30
N ALA A 337 -13.28 -6.49 19.94
CA ALA A 337 -12.53 -5.39 19.32
C ALA A 337 -11.78 -5.87 18.06
N LYS A 338 -11.14 -7.05 18.12
CA LYS A 338 -10.52 -7.70 16.93
C LYS A 338 -11.54 -7.88 15.81
N ALA A 339 -12.70 -8.42 16.15
CA ALA A 339 -13.81 -8.65 15.22
C ALA A 339 -14.27 -7.38 14.51
N ASP A 340 -14.37 -6.27 15.23
CA ASP A 340 -14.75 -4.99 14.64
C ASP A 340 -13.67 -4.45 13.68
N LEU A 341 -12.39 -4.61 14.02
CA LEU A 341 -11.28 -4.26 13.13
C LEU A 341 -11.27 -5.12 11.85
N ILE A 342 -11.43 -6.44 12.00
CA ILE A 342 -11.54 -7.38 10.88
C ILE A 342 -12.69 -6.99 9.95
N THR A 343 -13.84 -6.58 10.51
CA THR A 343 -15.00 -6.17 9.72
C THR A 343 -14.68 -4.99 8.80
N VAL A 344 -14.00 -3.96 9.33
CA VAL A 344 -13.55 -2.81 8.52
C VAL A 344 -12.53 -3.24 7.47
N TYR A 345 -11.55 -4.07 7.85
CA TYR A 345 -10.52 -4.49 6.92
C TYR A 345 -11.11 -5.33 5.78
N TYR A 346 -12.08 -6.21 6.06
CA TYR A 346 -12.81 -6.92 5.03
C TYR A 346 -13.66 -6.01 4.14
N ALA A 347 -14.30 -4.98 4.70
CA ALA A 347 -15.02 -4.00 3.90
C ALA A 347 -14.07 -3.32 2.89
N PHE A 348 -12.85 -2.99 3.32
CA PHE A 348 -11.81 -2.46 2.44
C PHE A 348 -11.43 -3.46 1.33
N LEU A 349 -11.09 -4.70 1.69
CA LEU A 349 -10.66 -5.71 0.72
C LEU A 349 -11.77 -6.08 -0.28
N LEU A 350 -13.02 -6.13 0.16
CA LEU A 350 -14.18 -6.37 -0.71
C LEU A 350 -14.46 -5.19 -1.63
N GLY A 351 -14.34 -3.96 -1.12
CA GLY A 351 -14.42 -2.74 -1.94
C GLY A 351 -13.34 -2.73 -3.03
N HIS A 352 -12.10 -3.05 -2.67
CA HIS A 352 -10.98 -3.19 -3.59
C HIS A 352 -11.25 -4.27 -4.65
N ALA A 353 -11.61 -5.49 -4.24
CA ALA A 353 -11.89 -6.60 -5.16
C ALA A 353 -13.10 -6.35 -6.09
N ARG A 354 -14.03 -5.46 -5.71
CA ARG A 354 -15.14 -5.01 -6.56
C ARG A 354 -14.71 -3.94 -7.56
N LYS A 355 -13.95 -2.94 -7.11
CA LYS A 355 -13.57 -1.78 -7.92
C LYS A 355 -12.46 -2.09 -8.90
N VAL A 356 -11.40 -2.76 -8.47
CA VAL A 356 -10.18 -2.88 -9.27
C VAL A 356 -10.39 -3.60 -10.60
N PRO A 357 -11.19 -4.68 -10.72
CA PRO A 357 -11.46 -5.29 -12.03
C PRO A 357 -11.93 -4.29 -13.08
N ASP A 358 -12.77 -3.31 -12.72
CA ASP A 358 -13.25 -2.29 -13.65
C ASP A 358 -12.15 -1.28 -14.05
N TYR A 359 -11.14 -1.09 -13.20
CA TYR A 359 -9.99 -0.23 -13.47
C TYR A 359 -8.90 -0.91 -14.29
N ILE A 360 -8.85 -2.24 -14.29
CA ILE A 360 -7.78 -3.01 -14.95
C ILE A 360 -8.27 -3.89 -16.10
N ALA A 361 -9.58 -3.96 -16.36
CA ALA A 361 -10.16 -4.79 -17.41
C ALA A 361 -9.54 -4.54 -18.80
N GLU A 362 -9.03 -3.33 -19.04
CA GLU A 362 -8.43 -2.92 -20.31
C GLU A 362 -6.90 -3.12 -20.37
N CYS A 363 -6.25 -3.59 -19.29
CA CYS A 363 -4.80 -3.80 -19.24
C CYS A 363 -4.44 -5.26 -18.88
N PRO A 364 -3.82 -6.04 -19.79
CA PRO A 364 -3.48 -7.44 -19.54
C PRO A 364 -2.35 -7.62 -18.52
N MET A 365 -1.56 -6.56 -18.25
CA MET A 365 -0.42 -6.58 -17.34
C MET A 365 -0.74 -5.78 -16.08
N THR A 366 -0.96 -6.48 -14.97
CA THR A 366 -1.03 -5.87 -13.65
C THR A 366 -0.28 -6.73 -12.66
N ALA A 367 0.19 -6.14 -11.56
CA ALA A 367 0.65 -6.90 -10.39
C ALA A 367 -0.45 -7.81 -9.79
N SER A 368 -1.67 -7.74 -10.33
CA SER A 368 -2.89 -8.34 -9.80
C SER A 368 -3.49 -9.40 -10.74
N GLY A 369 -2.66 -10.26 -11.35
CA GLY A 369 -3.10 -11.40 -12.18
C GLY A 369 -4.10 -12.36 -11.51
N PHE A 370 -4.31 -12.21 -10.20
CA PHE A 370 -5.28 -12.93 -9.39
C PHE A 370 -6.70 -12.32 -9.40
N LEU A 371 -6.96 -11.09 -9.87
CA LEU A 371 -8.30 -10.48 -9.82
C LEU A 371 -9.33 -11.01 -10.84
N LYS A 372 -9.25 -12.31 -11.18
CA LYS A 372 -10.27 -13.01 -11.98
C LYS A 372 -11.58 -13.13 -11.19
N LYS A 373 -12.73 -13.03 -11.87
CA LYS A 373 -14.09 -13.02 -11.27
C LYS A 373 -14.34 -14.17 -10.28
N ASP A 374 -13.82 -15.37 -10.57
CA ASP A 374 -13.98 -16.55 -9.70
C ASP A 374 -13.28 -16.39 -8.35
N LEU A 375 -12.17 -15.66 -8.34
CA LEU A 375 -11.41 -15.40 -7.13
C LEU A 375 -12.11 -14.39 -6.22
N VAL A 376 -12.75 -13.38 -6.79
CA VAL A 376 -13.60 -12.42 -6.04
C VAL A 376 -14.78 -13.14 -5.40
N SER A 377 -15.41 -14.09 -6.09
CA SER A 377 -16.53 -14.89 -5.56
C SER A 377 -16.08 -15.85 -4.46
N LYS A 378 -14.95 -16.55 -4.64
CA LYS A 378 -14.35 -17.41 -3.60
C LYS A 378 -13.96 -16.59 -2.37
N PHE A 379 -13.33 -15.44 -2.57
CA PHE A 379 -12.96 -14.49 -1.53
C PHE A 379 -14.21 -14.05 -0.74
N ARG A 380 -15.26 -13.56 -1.41
CA ARG A 380 -16.53 -13.17 -0.75
C ARG A 380 -17.10 -14.26 0.16
N ARG A 381 -17.11 -15.52 -0.28
CA ARG A 381 -17.59 -16.65 0.54
C ARG A 381 -16.73 -16.88 1.78
N GLN A 382 -15.41 -16.89 1.62
CA GLN A 382 -14.47 -17.06 2.73
C GLN A 382 -14.61 -15.93 3.76
N MET A 383 -14.74 -14.69 3.29
CA MET A 383 -14.92 -13.52 4.17
C MET A 383 -16.27 -13.55 4.89
N LYS A 384 -17.36 -13.93 4.21
CA LYS A 384 -18.68 -14.10 4.84
C LYS A 384 -18.64 -15.16 5.94
N ALA A 385 -17.94 -16.27 5.73
CA ALA A 385 -17.77 -17.31 6.75
C ALA A 385 -17.05 -16.78 8.00
N ARG A 386 -15.98 -15.98 7.83
CA ARG A 386 -15.27 -15.36 8.96
C ARG A 386 -16.09 -14.29 9.67
N CYS A 387 -16.81 -13.45 8.92
CA CYS A 387 -17.76 -12.52 9.54
C CYS A 387 -18.84 -13.27 10.36
N ASN A 388 -19.33 -14.40 9.85
CA ASN A 388 -20.32 -15.21 10.57
C ASN A 388 -19.75 -15.86 11.84
N GLU A 389 -18.52 -16.37 11.80
CA GLU A 389 -17.81 -16.88 12.99
C GLU A 389 -17.62 -15.78 14.03
N VAL A 390 -17.21 -14.60 13.59
CA VAL A 390 -17.09 -13.39 14.42
C VAL A 390 -18.44 -12.99 15.04
N LEU A 391 -19.50 -12.96 14.24
CA LEU A 391 -20.85 -12.65 14.73
C LEU A 391 -21.38 -13.72 15.68
N SER A 392 -21.03 -14.99 15.45
CA SER A 392 -21.36 -16.09 16.35
C SER A 392 -20.63 -15.94 17.69
N ALA A 393 -19.33 -15.61 17.68
CA ALA A 393 -18.56 -15.29 18.88
C ALA A 393 -19.16 -14.10 19.64
N ARG A 394 -19.58 -13.04 18.92
CA ARG A 394 -20.27 -11.87 19.50
C ARG A 394 -21.58 -12.25 20.18
N LYS A 395 -22.42 -13.07 19.54
CA LYS A 395 -23.69 -13.54 20.11
C LYS A 395 -23.45 -14.37 21.38
N LYS A 396 -22.44 -15.24 21.35
CA LYS A 396 -22.02 -16.05 22.50
C LYS A 396 -21.55 -15.20 23.67
N ALA A 397 -20.70 -14.20 23.43
CA ALA A 397 -20.20 -13.25 24.44
C ALA A 397 -21.31 -12.38 25.06
N GLN A 398 -22.38 -12.12 24.31
CA GLN A 398 -23.55 -11.37 24.80
C GLN A 398 -24.58 -12.25 25.54
N GLY A 399 -24.26 -13.52 25.82
CA GLY A 399 -25.18 -14.46 26.48
C GLY A 399 -26.40 -14.83 25.63
N ARG A 400 -26.37 -14.55 24.32
CA ARG A 400 -27.46 -14.89 23.39
C ARG A 400 -27.16 -16.25 22.77
N SER A 401 -27.81 -17.29 23.30
CA SER A 401 -27.75 -18.66 22.74
C SER A 401 -28.12 -18.67 21.25
N SER A 402 -27.46 -19.53 20.49
CA SER A 402 -27.72 -19.83 19.08
C SER A 402 -29.08 -20.50 18.82
N ASP A 403 -29.86 -20.81 19.86
CA ASP A 403 -31.09 -21.60 19.74
C ASP A 403 -32.36 -20.80 19.40
N ASN A 404 -32.31 -19.46 19.40
CA ASN A 404 -33.43 -18.66 18.89
C ASN A 404 -33.26 -18.33 17.41
N ASN A 405 -33.26 -19.37 16.58
CA ASN A 405 -33.65 -19.25 15.18
C ASN A 405 -35.16 -19.53 15.10
N ASN A 406 -35.97 -18.47 15.18
CA ASN A 406 -37.15 -18.30 14.34
C ASN A 406 -37.86 -17.00 14.74
N ASN A 407 -38.07 -16.15 13.73
CA ASN A 407 -38.82 -14.89 13.78
C ASN A 407 -38.19 -13.78 14.62
N ASP A 408 -37.25 -13.04 14.02
CA ASP A 408 -37.17 -11.62 14.31
C ASP A 408 -36.75 -10.83 13.07
N ASN A 409 -37.73 -10.20 12.42
CA ASN A 409 -37.56 -9.22 11.35
C ASN A 409 -37.10 -7.86 11.93
N GLY A 410 -36.17 -7.89 12.89
CA GLY A 410 -35.86 -6.76 13.75
C GLY A 410 -34.40 -6.76 14.20
N ILE A 411 -33.46 -7.11 13.31
CA ILE A 411 -32.07 -6.72 13.53
C ILE A 411 -31.93 -5.34 12.93
N GLU A 412 -31.99 -4.31 13.78
CA GLU A 412 -31.49 -2.98 13.48
C GLU A 412 -30.21 -3.12 12.64
N GLU A 413 -30.28 -2.56 11.44
CA GLU A 413 -29.18 -2.39 10.53
C GLU A 413 -27.94 -1.98 11.31
N ASN A 414 -27.02 -2.95 11.47
CA ASN A 414 -25.74 -2.72 12.09
C ASN A 414 -25.13 -1.53 11.35
N LYS A 415 -24.92 -0.39 12.02
CA LYS A 415 -24.42 0.84 11.41
C LYS A 415 -23.16 0.63 10.56
N ALA A 416 -22.38 -0.43 10.81
CA ALA A 416 -21.27 -0.88 9.96
C ALA A 416 -21.67 -1.22 8.50
N TRP A 417 -22.85 -1.80 8.29
CA TRP A 417 -23.43 -2.08 6.96
C TRP A 417 -24.14 -0.85 6.37
N SER A 418 -24.63 0.08 7.20
CA SER A 418 -25.15 1.36 6.71
C SER A 418 -24.06 2.26 6.11
N TRP A 419 -22.76 2.03 6.39
CA TRP A 419 -21.65 2.65 5.64
C TRP A 419 -21.52 2.11 4.21
N ILE A 420 -21.98 0.88 3.95
CA ILE A 420 -22.07 0.32 2.60
C ILE A 420 -23.27 0.94 1.86
N ALA A 421 -24.38 1.17 2.54
CA ALA A 421 -25.56 1.84 1.99
C ALA A 421 -25.35 3.36 1.79
N GLY A 422 -24.72 4.05 2.74
CA GLY A 422 -24.42 5.49 2.74
C GLY A 422 -23.37 5.91 1.69
N ALA A 423 -22.62 4.96 1.14
CA ALA A 423 -21.79 5.16 -0.04
C ALA A 423 -22.61 5.22 -1.36
N GLY A 424 -23.95 5.09 -1.30
CA GLY A 424 -24.87 5.17 -2.44
C GLY A 424 -24.99 3.88 -3.25
N TRP A 425 -24.67 2.72 -2.67
CA TRP A 425 -24.39 1.49 -3.43
C TRP A 425 -25.53 0.45 -3.46
N GLU A 426 -26.57 0.57 -2.64
CA GLU A 426 -27.69 -0.40 -2.66
C GLU A 426 -28.81 -0.05 -3.65
N ARG A 427 -28.84 1.17 -4.20
CA ARG A 427 -29.99 1.64 -5.01
C ARG A 427 -30.05 1.13 -6.46
N LYS A 428 -29.06 0.39 -6.96
CA LYS A 428 -29.00 -0.02 -8.39
C LYS A 428 -29.37 -1.47 -8.70
N GLU A 429 -29.40 -2.38 -7.72
CA GLU A 429 -29.82 -3.77 -8.00
C GLU A 429 -31.36 -3.94 -7.99
N GLU A 430 -32.10 -3.02 -7.37
CA GLU A 430 -33.57 -3.09 -7.30
C GLU A 430 -34.26 -2.56 -8.58
N GLU A 431 -33.60 -1.65 -9.31
CA GLU A 431 -34.07 -1.14 -10.61
C GLU A 431 -33.94 -2.14 -11.77
N VAL A 432 -33.07 -3.15 -11.64
CA VAL A 432 -32.90 -4.20 -12.66
C VAL A 432 -33.88 -5.36 -12.44
N ARG A 433 -34.42 -5.53 -11.23
CA ARG A 433 -35.35 -6.61 -10.90
C ARG A 433 -36.82 -6.30 -11.23
N THR A 434 -37.16 -5.04 -11.49
CA THR A 434 -38.54 -4.57 -11.71
C THR A 434 -38.95 -4.36 -13.17
N LYS A 435 -38.05 -4.56 -14.15
CA LYS A 435 -38.44 -4.61 -15.58
C LYS A 435 -38.65 -6.06 -16.05
N ARG A 436 -39.68 -6.73 -15.53
CA ARG A 436 -40.33 -7.83 -16.26
C ARG A 436 -41.26 -7.22 -17.30
N VAL A 437 -40.95 -7.48 -18.56
CA VAL A 437 -41.81 -7.24 -19.72
C VAL A 437 -43.13 -8.02 -19.52
N PRO A 438 -44.32 -7.41 -19.68
CA PRO A 438 -45.55 -8.17 -19.79
C PRO A 438 -45.64 -8.79 -21.18
N ASN A 439 -45.89 -10.09 -21.23
CA ASN A 439 -46.30 -10.80 -22.44
C ASN A 439 -47.57 -10.16 -23.00
N GLN A 440 -47.49 -9.72 -24.26
CA GLN A 440 -48.55 -9.84 -25.26
C GLN A 440 -47.91 -10.18 -26.60
#